data_AF-A0A2N1SRQ6-F1
#
_entry.id   AF-A0A2N1SRQ6-F1
#
_cell.length_a   1.000
_cell.length_b   1.000
_cell.length_c   1.000
_cell.angle_alpha   90.00
_cell.angle_beta   90.00
_cell.angle_gamma   90.00
#
_symmetry.space_group_name_H-M   'P 1'
#
loop_
_entity.id
_entity.type
_entity.pdbx_description
1 polymer ?
#
loop_
_entity_poly.entity_id
_entity_poly.type
_entity_poly.pdbx_seq_one_letter_code
_entity_poly.pdbx_strand_id
1 'polypeptide(L)'
;MKRCRIPGTVCVVLILASLFALSGCGIPNYLNLDDEITISSSAIVEGIHVNLTIKETGINKINEFSVQEGPSLKFFYTLSTNSAQTALISNQDSDYPSNVTISSIPSYFKNNYKGSTGNGISWSPENPIGASNPSAPAFYLYTKTDKSTKNFARKSGSIINLADNEVGIIVETFAYHPLVISDYPADYYFGDVPQMDVKLPIATLSAMPEPKTYSFDLQKVQSGVSGRYAIEFDDSNSDLLYFSSYKRNLFPQDNTTEELDDYLKEDTYFHQPVYNDVVNSTTSLYLHIWVAVYAGEGDFTNIYWSNLKYLGSINLF
;
A
#
# COMPACT_ATOMS: atom_id res chain seq x y z
N MET A 1 -1.32 74.23 8.43
CA MET A 1 -1.97 72.90 8.65
C MET A 1 -0.91 71.89 9.04
N LYS A 2 -0.70 71.65 10.35
CA LYS A 2 0.21 70.61 10.85
C LYS A 2 -0.55 69.28 10.84
N ARG A 3 -0.22 68.38 9.90
CA ARG A 3 -0.74 67.00 9.91
C ARG A 3 -0.10 66.26 11.07
N CYS A 4 -0.87 66.02 12.13
CA CYS A 4 -0.50 65.09 13.20
C CYS A 4 -0.37 63.68 12.59
N ARG A 5 0.87 63.24 12.34
CA ARG A 5 1.16 61.81 12.24
C ARG A 5 1.12 61.26 13.65
N ILE A 6 0.05 60.54 14.00
CA ILE A 6 -0.09 59.89 15.30
C ILE A 6 0.96 58.78 15.37
N PRO A 7 1.98 58.87 16.24
CA PRO A 7 3.06 57.88 16.33
C PRO A 7 2.53 56.47 16.64
N GLY A 8 1.39 56.39 17.33
CA GLY A 8 0.72 55.15 17.69
C GLY A 8 0.26 54.31 16.50
N THR A 9 -0.15 54.90 15.38
CA THR A 9 -0.63 54.14 14.21
C THR A 9 0.50 53.40 13.52
N VAL A 10 1.70 54.01 13.44
CA VAL A 10 2.89 53.36 12.86
C VAL A 10 3.38 52.22 13.75
N CYS A 11 3.40 52.41 15.08
CA CYS A 11 3.73 51.34 16.02
C CYS A 11 2.73 50.19 15.95
N VAL A 12 1.42 50.45 15.85
CA VAL A 12 0.39 49.40 15.74
C VAL A 12 0.54 48.62 14.43
N VAL A 13 0.80 49.29 13.31
CA VAL A 13 1.04 48.63 12.00
C VAL A 13 2.31 47.77 12.04
N LEU A 14 3.39 48.26 12.65
CA LEU A 14 4.62 47.48 12.81
C LEU A 14 4.45 46.30 13.75
N ILE A 15 3.71 46.45 14.86
CA ILE A 15 3.41 45.36 15.79
C ILE A 15 2.51 44.32 15.11
N LEU A 16 1.49 44.73 14.36
CA LEU A 16 0.64 43.81 13.59
C LEU A 16 1.41 43.10 12.48
N ALA A 17 2.24 43.80 11.71
CA ALA A 17 3.08 43.19 10.67
C ALA A 17 4.13 42.24 11.27
N SER A 18 4.70 42.59 12.43
CA SER A 18 5.61 41.72 13.18
C SER A 18 4.86 40.52 13.75
N LEU A 19 3.65 40.71 14.26
CA LEU A 19 2.77 39.61 14.66
C LEU A 19 2.43 38.75 13.46
N PHE A 20 2.06 39.26 12.28
CA PHE A 20 1.81 38.44 11.10
C PHE A 20 3.07 37.73 10.56
N ALA A 21 4.26 38.32 10.75
CA ALA A 21 5.54 37.69 10.42
C ALA A 21 5.98 36.64 11.46
N LEU A 22 5.69 36.85 12.75
CA LEU A 22 6.03 35.96 13.87
C LEU A 22 4.97 34.88 14.15
N SER A 23 3.71 35.20 13.90
CA SER A 23 2.55 34.30 13.80
C SER A 23 2.33 33.87 12.36
N GLY A 24 3.39 33.88 11.56
CA GLY A 24 3.40 33.32 10.22
C GLY A 24 2.72 31.97 10.29
N CYS A 25 1.46 31.93 9.86
CA CYS A 25 0.83 30.72 9.40
C CYS A 25 1.65 30.37 8.17
N GLY A 26 2.80 29.72 8.40
CA GLY A 26 3.63 29.17 7.35
C GLY A 26 2.69 28.39 6.46
N ILE A 27 2.73 28.67 5.16
CA ILE A 27 2.00 27.85 4.20
C ILE A 27 2.39 26.42 4.51
N PRO A 28 1.44 25.53 4.83
CA PRO A 28 1.79 24.16 5.18
C PRO A 28 2.52 23.56 3.97
N ASN A 29 3.80 23.24 4.15
CA ASN A 29 4.58 22.56 3.13
C ASN A 29 4.37 21.07 3.34
N TYR A 30 3.89 20.37 2.31
CA TYR A 30 3.66 18.93 2.36
C TYR A 30 4.85 18.18 1.75
N LEU A 31 5.20 17.06 2.34
CA LEU A 31 6.23 16.16 1.82
C LEU A 31 5.74 15.58 0.49
N ASN A 32 6.50 15.80 -0.58
CA ASN A 32 6.25 15.21 -1.89
C ASN A 32 7.53 14.65 -2.49
N LEU A 33 7.51 13.35 -2.80
CA LEU A 33 8.65 12.57 -3.28
C LEU A 33 8.39 11.90 -4.65
N ASP A 34 7.38 12.33 -5.42
CA ASP A 34 7.02 11.69 -6.70
C ASP A 34 8.17 11.66 -7.70
N ASP A 35 8.88 12.77 -7.85
CA ASP A 35 10.00 12.88 -8.79
C ASP A 35 11.29 12.28 -8.21
N GLU A 36 11.27 11.94 -6.92
CA GLU A 36 12.43 11.62 -6.10
C GLU A 36 12.59 10.12 -5.88
N ILE A 37 11.51 9.37 -6.09
CA ILE A 37 11.46 7.93 -5.89
C ILE A 37 11.27 7.26 -7.24
N THR A 38 12.06 6.23 -7.51
CA THR A 38 11.87 5.34 -8.65
C THR A 38 11.86 3.90 -8.16
N ILE A 39 10.83 3.16 -8.57
CA ILE A 39 10.73 1.72 -8.31
C ILE A 39 10.71 0.99 -9.64
N SER A 40 11.58 -0.01 -9.77
CA SER A 40 11.63 -0.93 -10.90
C SER A 40 11.64 -2.36 -10.39
N SER A 41 11.17 -3.28 -11.23
CA SER A 41 11.13 -4.69 -10.90
C SER A 41 11.39 -5.55 -12.13
N SER A 42 11.85 -6.77 -11.89
CA SER A 42 12.07 -7.80 -12.90
C SER A 42 11.74 -9.17 -12.32
N ALA A 43 11.18 -10.05 -13.14
CA ALA A 43 10.94 -11.44 -12.72
C ALA A 43 12.27 -12.18 -12.50
N ILE A 44 12.31 -13.00 -11.46
CA ILE A 44 13.40 -13.96 -11.18
C ILE A 44 12.79 -15.37 -11.04
N VAL A 45 13.64 -16.38 -10.84
CA VAL A 45 13.17 -17.74 -10.59
C VAL A 45 12.32 -17.75 -9.31
N GLU A 46 11.06 -18.15 -9.43
CA GLU A 46 10.10 -18.24 -8.31
C GLU A 46 9.87 -16.93 -7.52
N GLY A 47 10.11 -15.77 -8.15
CA GLY A 47 9.99 -14.50 -7.45
C GLY A 47 10.11 -13.24 -8.31
N ILE A 48 10.32 -12.12 -7.64
CA ILE A 48 10.44 -10.78 -8.22
C ILE A 48 11.64 -10.07 -7.58
N HIS A 49 12.58 -9.60 -8.38
CA HIS A 49 13.62 -8.68 -7.95
C HIS A 49 13.13 -7.23 -8.06
N VAL A 50 13.40 -6.42 -7.05
CA VAL A 50 12.93 -5.03 -6.96
C VAL A 50 14.09 -4.10 -6.64
N ASN A 51 14.15 -2.99 -7.36
CA ASN A 51 15.07 -1.89 -7.09
C ASN A 51 14.28 -0.63 -6.78
N LEU A 52 14.45 -0.11 -5.58
CA LEU A 52 13.93 1.17 -5.11
C LEU A 52 15.09 2.17 -5.04
N THR A 53 15.03 3.24 -5.83
CA THR A 53 15.99 4.34 -5.77
C THR A 53 15.34 5.58 -5.19
N ILE A 54 15.98 6.18 -4.18
CA ILE A 54 15.63 7.50 -3.64
C ILE A 54 16.76 8.46 -4.03
N LYS A 55 16.42 9.51 -4.79
CA LYS A 55 17.35 10.57 -5.18
C LYS A 55 17.83 11.36 -3.96
N GLU A 56 19.01 11.95 -4.05
CA GLU A 56 19.56 12.84 -3.02
C GLU A 56 18.57 13.96 -2.61
N THR A 57 17.88 14.56 -3.58
CA THR A 57 16.82 15.56 -3.34
C THR A 57 15.68 15.03 -2.47
N GLY A 58 15.32 13.75 -2.61
CA GLY A 58 14.31 13.09 -1.80
C GLY A 58 14.76 12.86 -0.37
N ILE A 59 16.01 12.41 -0.19
CA ILE A 59 16.63 12.24 1.13
C ILE A 59 16.70 13.58 1.86
N ASN A 60 17.12 14.65 1.16
CA ASN A 60 17.16 16.01 1.72
C ASN A 60 15.78 16.49 2.17
N LYS A 61 14.71 16.21 1.40
CA LYS A 61 13.33 16.51 1.81
C LYS A 61 12.93 15.74 3.07
N ILE A 62 13.19 14.43 3.12
CA ILE A 62 12.88 13.60 4.30
C ILE A 62 13.57 14.16 5.55
N ASN A 63 14.81 14.62 5.42
CA ASN A 63 15.59 15.26 6.49
C ASN A 63 14.98 16.59 6.94
N GLU A 64 14.62 17.46 5.98
CA GLU A 64 14.02 18.77 6.26
C GLU A 64 12.72 18.63 7.07
N PHE A 65 11.91 17.62 6.75
CA PHE A 65 10.66 17.34 7.45
C PHE A 65 10.82 16.52 8.74
N SER A 66 12.06 16.27 9.20
CA SER A 66 12.38 15.60 10.47
C SER A 66 11.67 14.24 10.64
N VAL A 67 11.52 13.47 9.55
CA VAL A 67 10.92 12.14 9.58
C VAL A 67 11.83 11.19 10.36
N GLN A 68 11.44 10.82 11.59
CA GLN A 68 12.33 10.09 12.52
C GLN A 68 12.58 8.64 12.12
N GLU A 69 11.55 7.94 11.64
CA GLU A 69 11.63 6.51 11.26
C GLU A 69 12.08 6.30 9.80
N GLY A 70 12.33 7.38 9.06
CA GLY A 70 12.64 7.34 7.64
C GLY A 70 11.47 6.86 6.76
N PRO A 71 11.70 6.68 5.45
CA PRO A 71 10.73 6.08 4.55
C PRO A 71 10.64 4.57 4.76
N SER A 72 9.46 4.02 4.46
CA SER A 72 9.16 2.60 4.58
C SER A 72 8.24 2.14 3.46
N LEU A 73 8.07 0.83 3.31
CA LEU A 73 7.30 0.22 2.24
C LEU A 73 6.07 -0.49 2.77
N LYS A 74 4.97 -0.31 2.05
CA LYS A 74 3.72 -1.04 2.25
C LYS A 74 3.45 -1.91 1.03
N PHE A 75 3.32 -3.21 1.24
CA PHE A 75 3.07 -4.18 0.18
C PHE A 75 1.60 -4.57 0.13
N PHE A 76 1.13 -4.80 -1.08
CA PHE A 76 -0.25 -5.14 -1.38
C PHE A 76 -0.31 -6.28 -2.39
N TYR A 77 -1.42 -7.02 -2.39
CA TYR A 77 -1.63 -8.07 -3.37
C TYR A 77 -3.08 -8.21 -3.85
N THR A 78 -3.25 -8.93 -4.95
CA THR A 78 -4.54 -9.48 -5.40
C THR A 78 -4.28 -10.88 -5.96
N LEU A 79 -5.29 -11.74 -5.89
CA LEU A 79 -5.23 -13.09 -6.44
C LEU A 79 -5.82 -13.12 -7.85
N SER A 80 -5.24 -13.97 -8.70
CA SER A 80 -5.79 -14.27 -10.02
C SER A 80 -5.41 -15.66 -10.52
N THR A 81 -6.20 -16.21 -11.44
CA THR A 81 -5.89 -17.45 -12.15
C THR A 81 -5.02 -17.25 -13.40
N ASN A 82 -4.54 -16.03 -13.64
CA ASN A 82 -3.70 -15.71 -14.79
C ASN A 82 -2.48 -14.86 -14.39
N SER A 83 -1.31 -15.13 -14.99
CA SER A 83 -0.05 -14.47 -14.62
C SER A 83 0.07 -12.99 -14.99
N ALA A 84 -0.83 -12.45 -15.82
CA ALA A 84 -0.77 -11.05 -16.27
C ALA A 84 -2.12 -10.32 -16.18
N GLN A 85 -3.19 -11.07 -16.07
CA GLN A 85 -4.55 -10.55 -16.09
C GLN A 85 -5.29 -10.97 -14.85
N THR A 86 -6.30 -10.19 -14.45
CA THR A 86 -7.22 -10.57 -13.39
C THR A 86 -8.62 -10.68 -13.94
N ALA A 87 -9.32 -11.74 -13.52
CA ALA A 87 -10.75 -11.87 -13.75
C ALA A 87 -11.45 -10.83 -12.88
N LEU A 88 -12.24 -9.96 -13.51
CA LEU A 88 -12.98 -8.95 -12.78
C LEU A 88 -14.37 -9.51 -12.38
N ILE A 89 -14.87 -9.13 -11.21
CA ILE A 89 -16.17 -9.61 -10.73
C ILE A 89 -17.33 -8.95 -11.49
N SER A 90 -17.96 -9.62 -12.44
CA SER A 90 -19.19 -9.12 -13.08
C SER A 90 -20.42 -9.76 -12.42
N ASN A 91 -21.37 -8.93 -11.97
CA ASN A 91 -22.68 -9.39 -11.50
C ASN A 91 -23.74 -9.44 -12.63
N GLN A 92 -23.51 -8.82 -13.80
CA GLN A 92 -24.59 -8.62 -14.78
C GLN A 92 -24.21 -8.45 -16.27
N ASP A 93 -22.95 -8.27 -16.69
CA ASP A 93 -22.72 -7.77 -18.07
C ASP A 93 -21.67 -8.59 -18.86
N SER A 94 -22.08 -9.12 -20.02
CA SER A 94 -21.24 -9.83 -21.00
C SER A 94 -20.33 -8.90 -21.82
N ASP A 95 -20.52 -7.59 -21.67
CA ASP A 95 -19.82 -6.57 -22.44
C ASP A 95 -18.47 -6.15 -21.85
N TYR A 96 -18.11 -6.64 -20.65
CA TYR A 96 -16.78 -6.39 -20.07
C TYR A 96 -15.80 -7.48 -20.48
N PRO A 97 -14.53 -7.14 -20.78
CA PRO A 97 -13.51 -8.14 -21.01
C PRO A 97 -13.44 -9.02 -19.75
N SER A 98 -13.55 -10.33 -19.94
CA SER A 98 -13.51 -11.31 -18.85
C SER A 98 -12.26 -11.16 -17.98
N ASN A 99 -11.17 -10.66 -18.58
CA ASN A 99 -9.89 -10.42 -17.93
C ASN A 99 -9.33 -9.03 -18.30
N VAL A 100 -8.77 -8.31 -17.33
CA VAL A 100 -8.02 -7.05 -17.56
C VAL A 100 -6.57 -7.21 -17.16
N THR A 101 -5.68 -6.57 -17.94
CA THR A 101 -4.25 -6.56 -17.63
C THR A 101 -4.01 -5.82 -16.32
N ILE A 102 -3.52 -6.55 -15.31
CA ILE A 102 -3.44 -6.07 -13.92
C ILE A 102 -2.56 -4.83 -13.79
N SER A 103 -1.45 -4.79 -14.53
CA SER A 103 -0.52 -3.65 -14.53
C SER A 103 -1.12 -2.35 -15.08
N SER A 104 -2.27 -2.43 -15.78
CA SER A 104 -2.97 -1.27 -16.35
C SER A 104 -4.08 -0.71 -15.46
N ILE A 105 -4.42 -1.38 -14.35
CA ILE A 105 -5.52 -0.96 -13.47
C ILE A 105 -5.10 0.31 -12.71
N PRO A 106 -5.79 1.45 -12.90
CA PRO A 106 -5.43 2.69 -12.23
C PRO A 106 -5.93 2.69 -10.78
N SER A 107 -5.01 2.73 -9.81
CA SER A 107 -5.38 2.74 -8.38
C SER A 107 -5.67 4.14 -7.82
N TYR A 108 -5.04 5.18 -8.39
CA TYR A 108 -5.02 6.54 -7.84
C TYR A 108 -4.70 6.59 -6.33
N PHE A 109 -3.94 5.62 -5.84
CA PHE A 109 -3.78 5.33 -4.40
C PHE A 109 -3.37 6.56 -3.59
N LYS A 110 -2.32 7.26 -4.03
CA LYS A 110 -1.85 8.51 -3.42
C LYS A 110 -2.96 9.55 -3.25
N ASN A 111 -3.77 9.75 -4.29
CA ASN A 111 -4.87 10.73 -4.26
C ASN A 111 -5.97 10.28 -3.29
N ASN A 112 -6.24 8.98 -3.23
CA ASN A 112 -7.25 8.41 -2.33
C ASN A 112 -6.81 8.38 -0.86
N TYR A 113 -5.50 8.41 -0.61
CA TYR A 113 -4.89 8.56 0.71
C TYR A 113 -4.38 9.99 0.98
N LYS A 114 -4.84 10.97 0.19
CA LYS A 114 -4.64 12.39 0.46
C LYS A 114 -5.82 12.93 1.27
N GLY A 115 -5.53 13.53 2.42
CA GLY A 115 -6.50 14.19 3.28
C GLY A 115 -6.97 15.54 2.72
N SER A 116 -8.06 16.04 3.31
CA SER A 116 -8.76 17.26 2.86
C SER A 116 -7.92 18.54 2.92
N THR A 117 -6.97 18.59 3.85
CA THR A 117 -6.05 19.72 4.05
C THR A 117 -4.66 19.40 3.52
N GLY A 118 -4.51 18.45 2.59
CA GLY A 118 -3.21 18.09 2.00
C GLY A 118 -2.31 17.21 2.87
N ASN A 119 -2.65 17.00 4.15
CA ASN A 119 -2.05 15.97 4.98
C ASN A 119 -2.42 14.58 4.47
N GLY A 120 -1.52 13.60 4.52
CA GLY A 120 -1.87 12.23 4.14
C GLY A 120 -2.79 11.57 5.18
N ILE A 121 -3.51 10.54 4.75
CA ILE A 121 -4.32 9.70 5.62
C ILE A 121 -3.46 8.52 6.08
N SER A 122 -3.47 8.23 7.37
CA SER A 122 -2.77 7.05 7.89
C SER A 122 -3.35 5.76 7.32
N TRP A 123 -2.47 4.80 7.02
CA TRP A 123 -2.89 3.44 6.77
C TRP A 123 -3.29 2.78 8.09
N SER A 124 -4.49 2.22 8.16
CA SER A 124 -4.94 1.49 9.35
C SER A 124 -5.76 0.26 8.95
N PRO A 125 -5.49 -0.92 9.56
CA PRO A 125 -6.40 -2.07 9.47
C PRO A 125 -7.82 -1.70 9.88
N GLU A 126 -8.82 -2.25 9.16
CA GLU A 126 -10.21 -2.06 9.54
C GLU A 126 -10.52 -2.71 10.90
N ASN A 127 -9.87 -3.85 11.20
CA ASN A 127 -9.96 -4.55 12.47
C ASN A 127 -8.55 -4.78 13.05
N PRO A 128 -8.08 -3.95 14.00
CA PRO A 128 -6.72 -4.04 14.54
C PRO A 128 -6.52 -5.28 15.44
N ILE A 129 -5.26 -5.51 15.81
CA ILE A 129 -4.80 -6.59 16.69
C ILE A 129 -5.69 -6.69 17.94
N GLY A 130 -6.26 -7.87 18.19
CA GLY A 130 -7.15 -8.15 19.34
C GLY A 130 -8.63 -8.39 18.98
N ALA A 131 -9.04 -8.14 17.73
CA ALA A 131 -10.35 -8.57 17.25
C ALA A 131 -10.42 -10.11 17.11
N SER A 132 -11.59 -10.69 17.38
CA SER A 132 -11.83 -12.14 17.24
C SER A 132 -11.69 -12.64 15.79
N ASN A 133 -11.87 -11.75 14.80
CA ASN A 133 -11.69 -11.99 13.38
C ASN A 133 -11.00 -10.75 12.74
N PRO A 134 -9.67 -10.64 12.80
CA PRO A 134 -8.96 -9.53 12.19
C PRO A 134 -9.05 -9.64 10.66
N SER A 135 -9.87 -8.79 10.04
CA SER A 135 -9.88 -8.64 8.59
C SER A 135 -8.62 -7.90 8.16
N ALA A 136 -7.91 -8.37 7.12
CA ALA A 136 -6.82 -7.59 6.56
C ALA A 136 -7.35 -6.24 6.07
N PRO A 137 -6.62 -5.14 6.27
CA PRO A 137 -6.93 -3.93 5.53
C PRO A 137 -6.81 -4.22 4.03
N ALA A 138 -7.83 -3.83 3.29
CA ALA A 138 -7.84 -3.88 1.84
C ALA A 138 -8.42 -2.58 1.28
N PHE A 139 -8.27 -2.37 -0.01
CA PHE A 139 -9.05 -1.39 -0.75
C PHE A 139 -9.58 -2.00 -2.03
N TYR A 140 -10.62 -1.38 -2.57
CA TYR A 140 -11.40 -1.92 -3.68
C TYR A 140 -11.24 -0.98 -4.86
N LEU A 141 -10.88 -1.55 -6.01
CA LEU A 141 -10.84 -0.86 -7.30
C LEU A 141 -11.98 -1.39 -8.15
N TYR A 142 -12.92 -0.54 -8.52
CA TYR A 142 -14.16 -0.99 -9.15
C TYR A 142 -14.72 0.01 -10.17
N THR A 143 -15.63 -0.48 -11.01
CA THR A 143 -16.37 0.32 -11.97
C THR A 143 -17.76 0.63 -11.41
N LYS A 144 -18.22 1.87 -11.58
CA LYS A 144 -19.61 2.24 -11.24
C LYS A 144 -20.52 1.93 -12.42
N THR A 145 -21.83 1.96 -12.17
CA THR A 145 -22.89 1.80 -13.18
C THR A 145 -22.77 2.77 -14.38
N ASP A 146 -22.05 3.88 -14.23
CA ASP A 146 -21.73 4.82 -15.32
C ASP A 146 -20.54 4.36 -16.20
N LYS A 147 -20.06 3.13 -16.02
CA LYS A 147 -18.89 2.51 -16.66
C LYS A 147 -17.58 3.28 -16.45
N SER A 148 -17.48 4.11 -15.40
CA SER A 148 -16.23 4.78 -15.03
C SER A 148 -15.27 3.80 -14.33
N THR A 149 -14.20 3.40 -15.02
CA THR A 149 -13.20 2.40 -14.56
C THR A 149 -12.20 2.96 -13.53
N LYS A 150 -12.66 3.76 -12.56
CA LYS A 150 -11.79 4.62 -11.74
C LYS A 150 -12.21 4.74 -10.27
N ASN A 151 -13.10 3.89 -9.78
CA ASN A 151 -13.63 4.05 -8.44
C ASN A 151 -12.77 3.32 -7.40
N PHE A 152 -12.71 3.93 -6.23
CA PHE A 152 -11.87 3.51 -5.11
C PHE A 152 -12.70 3.49 -3.84
N ALA A 153 -12.59 2.43 -3.05
CA ALA A 153 -13.13 2.38 -1.70
C ALA A 153 -12.08 1.82 -0.74
N ARG A 154 -11.95 2.41 0.45
CA ARG A 154 -11.07 1.91 1.53
C ARG A 154 -11.67 0.78 2.34
N LYS A 155 -12.97 0.54 2.16
CA LYS A 155 -13.81 -0.38 2.94
C LYS A 155 -14.91 -0.91 2.04
N SER A 156 -15.24 -2.19 2.13
CA SER A 156 -16.31 -2.82 1.32
C SER A 156 -17.65 -2.14 1.57
N GLY A 157 -17.97 -1.84 2.83
CA GLY A 157 -19.21 -1.15 3.21
C GLY A 157 -19.38 0.28 2.66
N SER A 158 -18.33 0.88 2.08
CA SER A 158 -18.45 2.18 1.39
C SER A 158 -18.94 2.05 -0.05
N ILE A 159 -19.12 0.83 -0.55
CA ILE A 159 -19.64 0.56 -1.90
C ILE A 159 -21.17 0.59 -1.83
N ILE A 160 -21.76 1.66 -2.39
CA ILE A 160 -23.17 2.03 -2.17
C ILE A 160 -24.16 1.06 -2.84
N ASN A 161 -23.71 0.19 -3.75
CA ASN A 161 -24.58 -0.80 -4.38
C ASN A 161 -23.80 -1.97 -5.01
N LEU A 162 -23.46 -3.01 -4.24
CA LEU A 162 -22.75 -4.19 -4.78
C LEU A 162 -23.55 -4.94 -5.87
N ALA A 163 -24.87 -4.76 -5.91
CA ALA A 163 -25.76 -5.37 -6.91
C ALA A 163 -25.81 -4.58 -8.24
N ASP A 164 -25.56 -3.27 -8.22
CA ASP A 164 -25.59 -2.39 -9.41
C ASP A 164 -24.19 -1.88 -9.84
N ASN A 165 -23.16 -2.12 -9.02
CA ASN A 165 -21.76 -1.82 -9.39
C ASN A 165 -21.18 -3.05 -10.09
N GLU A 166 -20.69 -2.82 -11.29
CA GLU A 166 -20.14 -3.82 -12.19
C GLU A 166 -18.62 -3.83 -11.98
N VAL A 167 -18.01 -5.01 -11.77
CA VAL A 167 -16.63 -5.28 -12.22
C VAL A 167 -15.53 -4.54 -11.43
N GLY A 168 -14.81 -5.29 -10.60
CA GLY A 168 -13.67 -4.78 -9.83
C GLY A 168 -12.70 -5.85 -9.32
N ILE A 169 -11.74 -5.41 -8.50
CA ILE A 169 -10.84 -6.25 -7.72
C ILE A 169 -10.73 -5.73 -6.29
N ILE A 170 -10.41 -6.65 -5.39
CA ILE A 170 -9.92 -6.34 -4.05
C ILE A 170 -8.38 -6.32 -4.09
N VAL A 171 -7.78 -5.32 -3.46
CA VAL A 171 -6.33 -5.22 -3.28
C VAL A 171 -6.07 -5.24 -1.78
N GLU A 172 -5.54 -6.36 -1.33
CA GLU A 172 -5.30 -6.72 0.06
C GLU A 172 -3.91 -6.30 0.51
N THR A 173 -3.69 -6.33 1.82
CA THR A 173 -2.41 -6.01 2.45
C THR A 173 -1.78 -7.26 3.03
N PHE A 174 -0.47 -7.41 2.89
CA PHE A 174 0.24 -8.48 3.56
C PHE A 174 0.26 -8.29 5.08
N ALA A 175 0.17 -9.40 5.81
CA ALA A 175 0.69 -9.45 7.16
C ALA A 175 2.16 -9.90 7.12
N TYR A 176 2.98 -9.51 8.09
CA TYR A 176 4.39 -9.87 8.13
C TYR A 176 4.82 -10.42 9.48
N HIS A 177 5.80 -11.32 9.45
CA HIS A 177 6.51 -11.83 10.62
C HIS A 177 8.01 -11.66 10.41
N PRO A 178 8.74 -11.06 11.36
CA PRO A 178 10.18 -10.89 11.24
C PRO A 178 10.94 -12.20 11.56
N LEU A 179 12.09 -12.39 10.92
CA LEU A 179 13.12 -13.41 11.22
C LEU A 179 12.76 -14.85 10.86
N VAL A 180 11.51 -15.29 11.04
CA VAL A 180 11.09 -16.69 10.79
C VAL A 180 9.69 -16.80 10.20
N ILE A 181 9.45 -17.86 9.43
CA ILE A 181 8.09 -18.29 9.04
C ILE A 181 7.41 -18.85 10.28
N SER A 182 6.24 -18.33 10.63
CA SER A 182 5.34 -18.94 11.61
C SER A 182 4.15 -19.60 10.92
N ASP A 183 3.72 -20.74 11.45
CA ASP A 183 2.48 -21.40 11.05
C ASP A 183 1.27 -20.91 11.85
N TYR A 184 1.49 -20.08 12.87
CA TYR A 184 0.44 -19.53 13.71
C TYR A 184 0.05 -18.13 13.21
N PRO A 185 -1.19 -17.93 12.73
CA PRO A 185 -1.63 -16.62 12.24
C PRO A 185 -1.52 -15.50 13.27
N ALA A 186 -1.60 -15.82 14.55
CA ALA A 186 -1.50 -14.82 15.62
C ALA A 186 -0.14 -14.10 15.65
N ASP A 187 0.92 -14.71 15.11
CA ASP A 187 2.28 -14.20 15.18
C ASP A 187 2.58 -13.15 14.11
N TYR A 188 1.80 -13.08 13.02
CA TYR A 188 1.98 -12.02 12.02
C TYR A 188 1.29 -10.73 12.44
N TYR A 189 1.76 -9.63 11.87
CA TYR A 189 1.27 -8.28 12.12
C TYR A 189 0.87 -7.60 10.82
N PHE A 190 -0.21 -6.82 10.85
CA PHE A 190 -0.47 -5.83 9.80
C PHE A 190 0.25 -4.55 10.19
N GLY A 191 1.29 -4.17 9.44
CA GLY A 191 1.97 -2.92 9.70
C GLY A 191 1.03 -1.72 9.59
N ASP A 192 1.17 -0.74 10.47
CA ASP A 192 0.42 0.53 10.49
C ASP A 192 1.36 1.73 10.32
N VAL A 193 0.85 2.94 10.40
CA VAL A 193 1.71 4.13 10.48
C VAL A 193 2.27 4.26 11.90
N PRO A 194 3.60 4.41 12.09
CA PRO A 194 4.68 4.46 11.08
C PRO A 194 5.31 3.09 10.77
N GLN A 195 4.89 2.05 11.49
CA GLN A 195 5.41 0.69 11.42
C GLN A 195 4.84 -0.08 10.21
N MET A 196 5.23 0.34 9.01
CA MET A 196 4.88 -0.35 7.76
C MET A 196 5.49 -1.75 7.67
N ASP A 197 5.21 -2.46 6.58
CA ASP A 197 5.66 -3.85 6.40
C ASP A 197 7.18 -3.97 6.36
N VAL A 198 7.84 -3.02 5.69
CA VAL A 198 9.30 -2.99 5.58
C VAL A 198 9.85 -1.61 5.88
N LYS A 199 10.69 -1.49 6.90
CA LYS A 199 11.49 -0.29 7.13
C LYS A 199 12.72 -0.33 6.24
N LEU A 200 13.01 0.77 5.55
CA LEU A 200 14.23 0.84 4.75
C LEU A 200 15.43 1.11 5.67
N PRO A 201 16.57 0.41 5.48
CA PRO A 201 17.74 0.56 6.34
C PRO A 201 18.45 1.90 6.09
N ILE A 202 17.94 2.97 6.71
CA ILE A 202 18.52 4.32 6.71
C ILE A 202 19.22 4.53 8.04
N ALA A 203 20.47 4.05 8.16
CA ALA A 203 21.22 4.06 9.42
C ALA A 203 21.47 5.47 9.99
N THR A 204 21.71 6.48 9.13
CA THR A 204 21.81 7.89 9.51
C THR A 204 21.45 8.78 8.33
N LEU A 205 20.37 9.55 8.49
CA LEU A 205 19.87 10.55 7.55
C LEU A 205 20.91 11.63 7.18
N SER A 206 21.88 11.87 8.06
CA SER A 206 22.92 12.90 7.96
C SER A 206 24.19 12.51 7.19
N ALA A 207 24.29 11.28 6.66
CA ALA A 207 25.50 10.77 6.00
C ALA A 207 25.30 10.35 4.53
N MET A 208 24.20 10.73 3.87
CA MET A 208 23.89 10.27 2.49
C MET A 208 23.97 11.39 1.45
N PRO A 209 25.15 11.68 0.88
CA PRO A 209 25.30 12.65 -0.21
C PRO A 209 25.07 12.05 -1.62
N GLU A 210 24.47 10.87 -1.77
CA GLU A 210 24.28 10.23 -3.09
C GLU A 210 22.90 9.53 -3.18
N PRO A 211 22.33 9.34 -4.39
CA PRO A 211 21.14 8.52 -4.59
C PRO A 211 21.35 7.14 -3.99
N LYS A 212 20.40 6.67 -3.17
CA LYS A 212 20.47 5.35 -2.55
C LYS A 212 19.51 4.40 -3.24
N THR A 213 20.05 3.27 -3.68
CA THR A 213 19.26 2.15 -4.22
C THR A 213 19.21 1.04 -3.20
N TYR A 214 18.00 0.57 -2.92
CA TYR A 214 17.69 -0.58 -2.10
C TYR A 214 17.20 -1.69 -3.03
N SER A 215 17.89 -2.82 -2.98
CA SER A 215 17.61 -3.98 -3.82
C SER A 215 17.13 -5.11 -2.92
N PHE A 216 16.02 -5.72 -3.29
CA PHE A 216 15.46 -6.84 -2.53
C PHE A 216 14.70 -7.79 -3.46
N ASP A 217 14.62 -9.04 -3.02
CA ASP A 217 13.88 -10.09 -3.69
C ASP A 217 12.61 -10.42 -2.92
N LEU A 218 11.53 -10.68 -3.66
CA LEU A 218 10.29 -11.25 -3.16
C LEU A 218 10.15 -12.65 -3.74
N GLN A 219 10.21 -13.68 -2.91
CA GLN A 219 10.24 -15.07 -3.39
C GLN A 219 9.26 -15.96 -2.64
N LYS A 220 8.73 -16.96 -3.34
CA LYS A 220 7.89 -17.97 -2.71
C LYS A 220 8.76 -18.93 -1.89
N VAL A 221 8.46 -19.09 -0.60
CA VAL A 221 9.16 -20.02 0.29
C VAL A 221 8.19 -20.99 0.95
N GLN A 222 8.59 -22.25 1.09
CA GLN A 222 7.80 -23.28 1.76
C GLN A 222 7.96 -23.19 3.27
N SER A 223 6.84 -23.29 4.00
CA SER A 223 6.87 -23.53 5.44
C SER A 223 7.40 -24.93 5.76
N GLY A 224 7.90 -25.10 6.99
CA GLY A 224 8.24 -26.40 7.56
C GLY A 224 7.02 -27.28 7.85
N VAL A 225 5.82 -26.71 7.91
CA VAL A 225 4.55 -27.46 7.85
C VAL A 225 4.20 -27.73 6.40
N SER A 226 3.92 -29.00 6.09
CA SER A 226 3.68 -29.47 4.73
C SER A 226 2.69 -28.57 4.01
N GLY A 227 3.17 -27.90 2.96
CA GLY A 227 2.29 -27.38 1.93
C GLY A 227 1.78 -25.96 2.12
N ARG A 228 2.46 -25.06 2.84
CA ARG A 228 2.02 -23.67 2.88
C ARG A 228 3.15 -22.73 2.49
N TYR A 229 2.79 -21.64 1.81
CA TYR A 229 3.78 -20.68 1.30
C TYR A 229 3.71 -19.35 2.04
N ALA A 230 4.88 -18.80 2.32
CA ALA A 230 5.06 -17.39 2.62
C ALA A 230 5.76 -16.71 1.44
N ILE A 231 5.72 -15.37 1.40
CA ILE A 231 6.61 -14.60 0.54
C ILE A 231 7.76 -14.08 1.38
N GLU A 232 8.97 -14.49 1.06
CA GLU A 232 10.20 -13.99 1.67
C GLU A 232 10.58 -12.66 1.05
N PHE A 233 10.94 -11.70 1.90
CA PHE A 233 11.64 -10.48 1.55
C PHE A 233 13.09 -10.60 2.01
N ASP A 234 14.01 -10.58 1.04
CA ASP A 234 15.45 -10.62 1.28
C ASP A 234 16.12 -9.41 0.62
N ASP A 235 16.65 -8.47 1.42
CA ASP A 235 17.41 -7.32 0.92
C ASP A 235 18.93 -7.52 0.95
N SER A 236 19.38 -8.77 1.16
CA SER A 236 20.78 -9.21 1.33
C SER A 236 21.55 -8.61 2.52
N ASN A 237 20.98 -7.66 3.27
CA ASN A 237 21.65 -6.96 4.39
C ASN A 237 20.76 -6.72 5.64
N SER A 238 19.49 -7.12 5.65
CA SER A 238 18.49 -6.93 6.71
C SER A 238 17.97 -8.24 7.27
N ASP A 239 17.17 -8.11 8.34
CA ASP A 239 16.34 -9.20 8.84
C ASP A 239 15.41 -9.70 7.73
N LEU A 240 15.35 -11.03 7.56
CA LEU A 240 14.38 -11.69 6.68
C LEU A 240 12.96 -11.37 7.16
N LEU A 241 12.07 -11.01 6.25
CA LEU A 241 10.65 -10.82 6.55
C LEU A 241 9.82 -11.83 5.76
N TYR A 242 8.85 -12.43 6.43
CA TYR A 242 7.94 -13.39 5.82
C TYR A 242 6.55 -12.80 5.76
N PHE A 243 6.01 -12.69 4.55
CA PHE A 243 4.67 -12.21 4.32
C PHE A 243 3.67 -13.36 4.25
N SER A 244 2.54 -13.17 4.92
CA SER A 244 1.39 -14.03 4.88
C SER A 244 0.17 -13.27 4.34
N SER A 245 -0.84 -14.06 3.98
CA SER A 245 -2.08 -13.61 3.39
C SER A 245 -3.04 -13.03 4.43
N TYR A 246 -4.26 -12.76 3.97
CA TYR A 246 -5.42 -12.42 4.77
C TYR A 246 -5.55 -13.24 6.06
N LYS A 247 -6.12 -12.60 7.09
CA LYS A 247 -6.27 -13.17 8.44
C LYS A 247 -4.96 -13.67 9.06
N ARG A 248 -3.83 -13.34 8.43
CA ARG A 248 -2.49 -13.77 8.81
C ARG A 248 -2.22 -15.26 8.51
N ASN A 249 -3.03 -15.85 7.63
CA ASN A 249 -2.85 -17.21 7.15
C ASN A 249 -1.78 -17.26 6.06
N LEU A 250 -1.07 -18.37 5.94
CA LEU A 250 -0.19 -18.62 4.80
C LEU A 250 -1.00 -18.76 3.49
N PHE A 251 -0.34 -18.59 2.34
CA PHE A 251 -0.99 -18.65 1.04
C PHE A 251 -1.39 -20.08 0.63
N PRO A 252 -2.47 -20.23 -0.16
CA PRO A 252 -2.90 -21.51 -0.72
C PRO A 252 -1.83 -22.21 -1.54
N GLN A 253 -1.91 -23.53 -1.60
CA GLN A 253 -0.92 -24.42 -2.16
C GLN A 253 -1.42 -25.27 -3.31
N ASP A 254 -2.73 -25.46 -3.38
CA ASP A 254 -3.38 -26.28 -4.36
C ASP A 254 -4.78 -25.75 -4.66
N ASN A 255 -5.44 -26.42 -5.58
CA ASN A 255 -6.79 -26.09 -6.00
C ASN A 255 -7.87 -26.71 -5.10
N THR A 256 -7.53 -27.16 -3.87
CA THR A 256 -8.53 -27.67 -2.94
C THR A 256 -9.36 -26.54 -2.34
N THR A 257 -10.64 -26.82 -2.09
CA THR A 257 -11.63 -25.84 -1.66
C THR A 257 -11.33 -25.26 -0.27
N GLU A 258 -10.70 -26.03 0.62
CA GLU A 258 -10.53 -25.66 2.03
C GLU A 258 -9.63 -24.43 2.23
N GLU A 259 -8.60 -24.25 1.41
CA GLU A 259 -7.65 -23.13 1.55
C GLU A 259 -8.19 -21.83 0.96
N LEU A 260 -9.05 -21.92 -0.06
CA LEU A 260 -9.69 -20.75 -0.68
C LEU A 260 -10.98 -20.32 0.03
N ASP A 261 -11.59 -21.20 0.84
CA ASP A 261 -12.79 -20.89 1.62
C ASP A 261 -12.56 -19.71 2.58
N ASP A 262 -11.34 -19.52 3.08
CA ASP A 262 -11.02 -18.40 3.97
C ASP A 262 -11.08 -17.04 3.26
N TYR A 263 -10.74 -16.99 1.97
CA TYR A 263 -10.88 -15.80 1.12
C TYR A 263 -12.34 -15.56 0.75
N LEU A 264 -13.12 -16.61 0.45
CA LEU A 264 -14.56 -16.45 0.26
C LEU A 264 -15.27 -15.89 1.50
N LYS A 265 -14.84 -16.29 2.70
CA LYS A 265 -15.38 -15.77 3.97
C LYS A 265 -14.94 -14.33 4.25
N GLU A 266 -13.85 -13.85 3.65
CA GLU A 266 -13.40 -12.47 3.79
C GLU A 266 -14.33 -11.52 3.05
N ASP A 267 -14.41 -11.70 1.74
CA ASP A 267 -15.24 -10.92 0.86
C ASP A 267 -15.73 -11.83 -0.27
N THR A 268 -16.88 -12.45 -0.01
CA THR A 268 -17.49 -13.41 -0.93
C THR A 268 -17.67 -12.79 -2.31
N TYR A 269 -18.10 -11.53 -2.39
CA TYR A 269 -18.33 -10.89 -3.68
C TYR A 269 -17.01 -10.80 -4.46
N PHE A 270 -15.92 -10.37 -3.82
CA PHE A 270 -14.66 -10.14 -4.53
C PHE A 270 -13.84 -11.39 -4.82
N HIS A 271 -13.92 -12.42 -3.98
CA HIS A 271 -13.18 -13.67 -4.17
C HIS A 271 -13.93 -14.76 -4.92
N GLN A 272 -15.25 -14.64 -5.12
CA GLN A 272 -16.05 -15.68 -5.80
C GLN A 272 -15.52 -16.07 -7.19
N PRO A 273 -15.12 -15.14 -8.08
CA PRO A 273 -14.64 -15.52 -9.41
C PRO A 273 -13.35 -16.35 -9.32
N VAL A 274 -12.37 -15.90 -8.52
CA VAL A 274 -11.11 -16.61 -8.33
C VAL A 274 -11.36 -17.99 -7.71
N TYR A 275 -12.22 -18.07 -6.69
CA TYR A 275 -12.60 -19.34 -6.08
C TYR A 275 -13.20 -20.30 -7.11
N ASN A 276 -14.20 -19.83 -7.87
CA ASN A 276 -14.88 -20.65 -8.86
C ASN A 276 -13.92 -21.14 -9.95
N ASP A 277 -13.03 -20.27 -10.43
CA ASP A 277 -12.09 -20.64 -11.48
C ASP A 277 -11.12 -21.71 -10.98
N VAL A 278 -10.51 -21.51 -9.80
CA VAL A 278 -9.57 -22.48 -9.22
C VAL A 278 -10.23 -23.83 -8.97
N VAL A 279 -11.41 -23.84 -8.33
CA VAL A 279 -12.11 -25.07 -7.96
C VAL A 279 -12.65 -25.82 -9.18
N ASN A 280 -13.13 -25.12 -10.20
CA ASN A 280 -13.81 -25.75 -11.33
C ASN A 280 -12.91 -26.06 -12.54
N SER A 281 -11.75 -25.41 -12.68
CA SER A 281 -10.99 -25.47 -13.93
C SER A 281 -9.53 -25.91 -13.81
N THR A 282 -9.09 -26.40 -12.63
CA THR A 282 -7.70 -26.85 -12.38
C THR A 282 -6.66 -25.79 -12.74
N THR A 283 -6.98 -24.52 -12.49
CA THR A 283 -6.13 -23.39 -12.87
C THR A 283 -5.07 -23.09 -11.84
N SER A 284 -3.95 -22.58 -12.34
CA SER A 284 -2.92 -21.97 -11.50
C SER A 284 -3.46 -20.78 -10.72
N LEU A 285 -2.82 -20.46 -9.60
CA LEU A 285 -3.12 -19.28 -8.80
C LEU A 285 -1.89 -18.38 -8.69
N TYR A 286 -2.06 -17.12 -9.04
CA TYR A 286 -1.03 -16.10 -9.05
C TYR A 286 -1.31 -15.03 -8.00
N LEU A 287 -0.24 -14.63 -7.32
CA LEU A 287 -0.20 -13.50 -6.42
C LEU A 287 0.39 -12.29 -7.14
N HIS A 288 -0.42 -11.28 -7.41
CA HIS A 288 0.02 -10.04 -8.06
C HIS A 288 0.37 -9.02 -7.00
N ILE A 289 1.58 -8.46 -7.06
CA ILE A 289 2.14 -7.67 -5.98
C ILE A 289 2.29 -6.21 -6.39
N TRP A 290 1.89 -5.31 -5.49
CA TRP A 290 2.17 -3.88 -5.57
C TRP A 290 2.90 -3.39 -4.33
N VAL A 291 3.56 -2.24 -4.46
CA VAL A 291 4.18 -1.53 -3.35
C VAL A 291 3.88 -0.04 -3.41
N ALA A 292 3.73 0.58 -2.24
CA ALA A 292 3.77 2.02 -2.07
C ALA A 292 4.89 2.41 -1.09
N VAL A 293 5.52 3.56 -1.34
CA VAL A 293 6.43 4.18 -0.39
C VAL A 293 5.64 5.09 0.52
N TYR A 294 5.90 4.93 1.81
CA TYR A 294 5.49 5.81 2.87
C TYR A 294 6.68 6.65 3.31
N ALA A 295 6.45 7.93 3.59
CA ALA A 295 7.39 8.76 4.33
C ALA A 295 6.61 9.75 5.18
N GLY A 296 6.97 9.89 6.46
CA GLY A 296 6.35 10.87 7.34
C GLY A 296 6.04 10.35 8.74
N GLU A 297 5.22 11.14 9.42
CA GLU A 297 4.92 11.18 10.86
C GLU A 297 5.87 12.11 11.64
N GLY A 298 5.58 13.40 11.48
CA GLY A 298 6.16 14.54 12.20
C GLY A 298 5.08 15.60 12.42
N ASP A 299 5.49 16.82 12.83
CA ASP A 299 4.58 17.93 13.12
C ASP A 299 3.53 18.13 11.99
N PHE A 300 2.26 18.29 12.37
CA PHE A 300 1.11 18.51 11.47
C PHE A 300 0.69 17.34 10.55
N THR A 301 0.98 16.07 10.88
CA THR A 301 0.52 14.88 10.10
C THR A 301 0.99 14.89 8.64
N ASN A 302 2.25 15.26 8.40
CA ASN A 302 2.81 15.31 7.04
C ASN A 302 3.14 13.90 6.51
N ILE A 303 2.08 13.17 6.15
CA ILE A 303 2.15 11.83 5.59
C ILE A 303 2.21 11.92 4.07
N TYR A 304 3.22 11.27 3.50
CA TYR A 304 3.34 11.05 2.07
C TYR A 304 3.11 9.59 1.72
N TRP A 305 2.31 9.36 0.68
CA TRP A 305 2.17 8.08 -0.02
C TRP A 305 2.60 8.27 -1.47
N SER A 306 3.41 7.35 -2.00
CA SER A 306 3.60 7.26 -3.45
C SER A 306 2.36 6.68 -4.13
N ASN A 307 2.30 6.78 -5.45
CA ASN A 307 1.41 5.92 -6.22
C ASN A 307 1.80 4.45 -6.01
N LEU A 308 0.82 3.53 -6.13
CA LEU A 308 1.11 2.10 -6.14
C LEU A 308 1.89 1.73 -7.39
N LYS A 309 3.01 1.04 -7.20
CA LYS A 309 3.79 0.45 -8.28
C LYS A 309 3.52 -1.05 -8.34
N TYR A 310 3.07 -1.52 -9.51
CA TYR A 310 2.99 -2.95 -9.78
C TYR A 310 4.40 -3.54 -9.93
N LEU A 311 4.67 -4.62 -9.20
CA LEU A 311 5.98 -5.29 -9.18
C LEU A 311 6.02 -6.51 -10.09
N GLY A 312 4.93 -7.27 -10.17
CA GLY A 312 4.88 -8.52 -10.92
C GLY A 312 3.93 -9.53 -10.28
N SER A 313 4.08 -10.79 -10.66
CA SER A 313 3.28 -11.90 -10.15
C SER A 313 4.16 -13.07 -9.70
N ILE A 314 3.76 -13.75 -8.63
CA ILE A 314 4.38 -15.00 -8.17
C ILE A 314 3.35 -16.12 -8.36
N ASN A 315 3.76 -17.24 -8.98
CA ASN A 315 2.89 -18.41 -9.11
C ASN A 315 2.86 -19.20 -7.80
N LEU A 316 1.69 -19.38 -7.22
CA LEU A 316 1.49 -20.18 -6.00
C LEU A 316 1.47 -21.68 -6.34
N PHE A 317 0.67 -22.08 -7.34
CA PHE A 317 0.60 -23.43 -7.92
C PHE A 317 0.03 -23.37 -9.33
#